data_AF-A0A8T5JNZ6-F1
#
_entry.id   AF-A0A8T5JNZ6-F1
#
_cell.length_a   1.000
_cell.length_b   1.000
_cell.length_c   1.000
_cell.angle_alpha   90.00
_cell.angle_beta   90.00
_cell.angle_gamma   90.00
#
_symmetry.space_group_name_H-M   'P 1'
#
loop_
_entity.id
_entity.type
_entity.pdbx_description
1 polymer ?
#
loop_
_entity_poly.entity_id
_entity_poly.type
_entity_poly.pdbx_seq_one_letter_code
_entity_poly.pdbx_strand_id
1 'polypeptide(L)'
;MDEKNEVQLDSIESNLLAELEKKSSELSQNNSFLAEKLKETECTISSFNTELAKLKNVKDALTQKDIIITKLNKKIEIMSYAQKQLEFDALDLNEQVTKKSESLDFSESKLVERNKIIEDLKSKISILSFAQKQLESEVLDIKSQLDKSVANLEFNKDEIVNKELEVTELSGQIKHQSDAINRLESESAHFRNHVELLTSKLHIKEEDFNKFADDLAESRKKVALLNTTLIKKSQEFEAKETNLTQTLNQTKENQEVYVKRLISQYTLKIISLKNQMEKMDKLISIKNGTIQNQKVKANNIMSDLNSRFKDLMSSEDAATLNGFESEITSSDSNDFEYELDSDSINSSDVKEDSIPAANLDTNSSSFDSFKQELVYEDQSEEAAVEEEELLVDPYQEIQDPYSSAPMPNIDDIVPMIQIAIQHGDQEMSIVKSLTNSGIPKKAVDLAFEKIRQE
;
A
#
# COMPACT_ATOMS: atom_id res chain seq x y z
N MET A 1 -223.16 -109.11 12.48
CA MET A 1 -222.67 -109.57 11.17
C MET A 1 -222.09 -108.36 10.44
N ASP A 2 -220.77 -108.21 10.34
CA ASP A 2 -219.72 -109.18 10.73
C ASP A 2 -218.51 -108.53 11.41
N GLU A 3 -218.01 -109.17 12.46
CA GLU A 3 -216.81 -108.81 13.25
C GLU A 3 -215.48 -109.11 12.48
N LYS A 4 -215.52 -109.08 11.15
CA LYS A 4 -214.45 -109.64 10.29
C LYS A 4 -213.45 -108.61 9.75
N ASN A 5 -213.74 -107.32 9.91
CA ASN A 5 -212.89 -106.23 9.41
C ASN A 5 -211.89 -105.70 10.46
N GLU A 6 -212.16 -105.90 11.75
CA GLU A 6 -211.36 -105.35 12.86
C GLU A 6 -209.99 -106.05 12.93
N VAL A 7 -209.98 -107.39 12.83
CA VAL A 7 -208.76 -108.23 12.80
C VAL A 7 -207.84 -107.94 11.61
N GLN A 8 -208.35 -107.33 10.52
CA GLN A 8 -207.50 -106.91 9.40
C GLN A 8 -206.80 -105.56 9.64
N LEU A 9 -207.33 -104.69 10.50
CA LEU A 9 -206.69 -103.43 10.83
C LEU A 9 -205.44 -103.67 11.70
N ASP A 10 -205.58 -104.42 12.79
CA ASP A 10 -204.47 -104.77 13.70
C ASP A 10 -203.31 -105.45 12.97
N SER A 11 -203.62 -106.31 11.99
CA SER A 11 -202.60 -106.99 11.18
C SER A 11 -201.89 -106.07 10.19
N ILE A 12 -202.55 -105.02 9.70
CA ILE A 12 -201.94 -103.99 8.85
C ILE A 12 -201.10 -103.02 9.71
N GLU A 13 -201.64 -102.58 10.85
CA GLU A 13 -200.95 -101.67 11.76
C GLU A 13 -199.73 -102.33 12.41
N SER A 14 -199.80 -103.61 12.79
CA SER A 14 -198.65 -104.38 13.28
C SER A 14 -197.57 -104.59 12.22
N ASN A 15 -197.93 -104.87 10.96
CA ASN A 15 -196.95 -104.97 9.87
C ASN A 15 -196.33 -103.60 9.54
N LEU A 16 -197.12 -102.53 9.55
CA LEU A 16 -196.61 -101.17 9.39
C LEU A 16 -195.66 -100.80 10.54
N LEU A 17 -196.00 -101.11 11.80
CA LEU A 17 -195.10 -100.90 12.94
C LEU A 17 -193.80 -101.69 12.75
N ALA A 18 -193.86 -102.96 12.37
CA ALA A 18 -192.67 -103.79 12.17
C ALA A 18 -191.81 -103.29 11.00
N GLU A 19 -192.40 -102.78 9.91
CA GLU A 19 -191.64 -102.17 8.82
C GLU A 19 -191.09 -100.78 9.21
N LEU A 20 -191.77 -100.03 10.07
CA LEU A 20 -191.32 -98.74 10.59
C LEU A 20 -190.21 -98.90 11.64
N GLU A 21 -190.29 -99.91 12.52
CA GLU A 21 -189.20 -100.34 13.40
C GLU A 21 -188.02 -100.87 12.60
N LYS A 22 -188.25 -101.69 11.56
CA LYS A 22 -187.19 -102.16 10.67
C LYS A 22 -186.52 -100.98 9.95
N LYS A 23 -187.27 -100.04 9.37
CA LYS A 23 -186.71 -98.84 8.74
C LYS A 23 -186.06 -97.89 9.74
N SER A 24 -186.56 -97.80 10.97
CA SER A 24 -185.92 -97.07 12.07
C SER A 24 -184.59 -97.72 12.47
N SER A 25 -184.53 -99.06 12.49
CA SER A 25 -183.32 -99.84 12.74
C SER A 25 -182.30 -99.69 11.60
N GLU A 26 -182.73 -99.85 10.33
CA GLU A 26 -181.90 -99.62 9.14
C GLU A 26 -181.40 -98.16 9.07
N LEU A 27 -182.23 -97.18 9.40
CA LEU A 27 -181.86 -95.75 9.41
C LEU A 27 -180.95 -95.41 10.60
N SER A 28 -181.15 -96.05 11.76
CA SER A 28 -180.25 -95.96 12.92
C SER A 28 -178.89 -96.61 12.63
N GLN A 29 -178.88 -97.77 11.99
CA GLN A 29 -177.66 -98.48 11.56
C GLN A 29 -176.93 -97.70 10.47
N ASN A 30 -177.63 -97.13 9.49
CA ASN A 30 -177.06 -96.22 8.50
C ASN A 30 -176.52 -94.94 9.16
N ASN A 31 -177.23 -94.34 10.11
CA ASN A 31 -176.72 -93.20 10.88
C ASN A 31 -175.47 -93.55 11.70
N SER A 32 -175.41 -94.76 12.29
CA SER A 32 -174.23 -95.23 13.02
C SER A 32 -173.04 -95.47 12.08
N PHE A 33 -173.26 -96.09 10.92
CA PHE A 33 -172.23 -96.29 9.89
C PHE A 33 -171.77 -94.97 9.28
N LEU A 34 -172.67 -94.02 9.04
CA LEU A 34 -172.34 -92.68 8.56
C LEU A 34 -171.59 -91.87 9.63
N ALA A 35 -171.94 -92.00 10.91
CA ALA A 35 -171.19 -91.37 12.00
C ALA A 35 -169.80 -92.00 12.19
N GLU A 36 -169.66 -93.32 12.02
CA GLU A 36 -168.37 -94.01 12.04
C GLU A 36 -167.50 -93.62 10.83
N LYS A 37 -168.08 -93.56 9.62
CA LYS A 37 -167.38 -93.06 8.42
C LYS A 37 -167.03 -91.58 8.53
N LEU A 38 -167.90 -90.75 9.10
CA LEU A 38 -167.60 -89.35 9.39
C LEU A 38 -166.38 -89.27 10.31
N LYS A 39 -166.41 -89.98 11.45
CA LYS A 39 -165.30 -90.03 12.42
C LYS A 39 -163.99 -90.59 11.84
N GLU A 40 -164.06 -91.57 10.94
CA GLU A 40 -162.91 -92.07 10.19
C GLU A 40 -162.35 -90.99 9.25
N THR A 41 -163.21 -90.28 8.52
CA THR A 41 -162.77 -89.15 7.67
C THR A 41 -162.23 -87.98 8.50
N GLU A 42 -162.80 -87.65 9.66
CA GLU A 42 -162.30 -86.64 10.59
C GLU A 42 -160.91 -87.02 11.14
N CYS A 43 -160.71 -88.31 11.49
CA CYS A 43 -159.41 -88.85 11.90
C CYS A 43 -158.40 -88.77 10.75
N THR A 44 -158.82 -89.12 9.52
CA THR A 44 -157.97 -89.07 8.32
C THR A 44 -157.59 -87.63 7.96
N ILE A 45 -158.53 -86.68 8.04
CA ILE A 45 -158.31 -85.24 7.89
C ILE A 45 -157.36 -84.72 8.98
N SER A 46 -157.50 -85.19 10.23
CA SER A 46 -156.59 -84.83 11.33
C SER A 46 -155.16 -85.35 11.10
N SER A 47 -155.03 -86.56 10.54
CA SER A 47 -153.74 -87.11 10.11
C SER A 47 -153.13 -86.28 8.99
N PHE A 48 -153.88 -86.01 7.90
CA PHE A 48 -153.40 -85.19 6.79
C PHE A 48 -153.05 -83.75 7.23
N ASN A 49 -153.83 -83.13 8.11
CA ASN A 49 -153.49 -81.81 8.69
C ASN A 49 -152.17 -81.86 9.48
N THR A 50 -151.89 -82.97 10.17
CA THR A 50 -150.63 -83.19 10.88
C THR A 50 -149.46 -83.39 9.90
N GLU A 51 -149.67 -84.07 8.77
CA GLU A 51 -148.66 -84.17 7.71
C GLU A 51 -148.44 -82.85 6.97
N LEU A 52 -149.49 -82.08 6.71
CA LEU A 52 -149.42 -80.74 6.11
C LEU A 52 -148.64 -79.78 7.02
N ALA A 53 -148.81 -79.88 8.34
CA ALA A 53 -147.99 -79.17 9.32
C ALA A 53 -146.50 -79.61 9.29
N LYS A 54 -146.22 -80.92 9.20
CA LYS A 54 -144.83 -81.42 9.02
C LYS A 54 -144.21 -80.92 7.71
N LEU A 55 -144.93 -80.98 6.60
CA LEU A 55 -144.50 -80.51 5.28
C LEU A 55 -144.26 -79.00 5.27
N LYS A 56 -145.10 -78.22 5.97
CA LYS A 56 -144.88 -76.79 6.18
C LYS A 56 -143.56 -76.53 6.93
N ASN A 57 -143.34 -77.23 8.05
CA ASN A 57 -142.09 -77.09 8.81
C ASN A 57 -140.85 -77.48 7.98
N VAL A 58 -140.95 -78.51 7.13
CA VAL A 58 -139.88 -78.90 6.18
C VAL A 58 -139.64 -77.82 5.11
N LYS A 59 -140.71 -77.23 4.55
CA LYS A 59 -140.61 -76.12 3.59
C LYS A 59 -139.97 -74.89 4.23
N ASP A 60 -140.34 -74.54 5.45
CA ASP A 60 -139.79 -73.40 6.19
C ASP A 60 -138.29 -73.64 6.51
N ALA A 61 -137.92 -74.88 6.87
CA ALA A 61 -136.51 -75.27 7.08
C ALA A 61 -135.67 -75.29 5.78
N LEU A 62 -136.26 -75.68 4.64
CA LEU A 62 -135.62 -75.54 3.33
C LEU A 62 -135.40 -74.06 2.97
N THR A 63 -136.42 -73.22 3.16
CA THR A 63 -136.33 -71.77 2.93
C THR A 63 -135.23 -71.13 3.78
N GLN A 64 -135.04 -71.56 5.03
CA GLN A 64 -133.91 -71.13 5.86
C GLN A 64 -132.54 -71.60 5.31
N LYS A 65 -132.44 -72.82 4.78
CA LYS A 65 -131.21 -73.31 4.13
C LYS A 65 -130.87 -72.48 2.89
N ASP A 66 -131.84 -72.13 2.05
CA ASP A 66 -131.62 -71.31 0.86
C ASP A 66 -131.13 -69.89 1.22
N ILE A 67 -131.66 -69.31 2.31
CA ILE A 67 -131.17 -68.05 2.87
C ILE A 67 -129.71 -68.18 3.36
N ILE A 68 -129.35 -69.31 3.99
CA ILE A 68 -127.98 -69.58 4.44
C ILE A 68 -127.04 -69.77 3.24
N ILE A 69 -127.43 -70.55 2.23
CA ILE A 69 -126.67 -70.76 0.99
C ILE A 69 -126.43 -69.43 0.28
N THR A 70 -127.46 -68.58 0.16
CA THR A 70 -127.34 -67.25 -0.45
C THR A 70 -126.34 -66.36 0.31
N LYS A 71 -126.36 -66.38 1.64
CA LYS A 71 -125.39 -65.66 2.49
C LYS A 71 -123.96 -66.21 2.35
N LEU A 72 -123.80 -67.53 2.25
CA LEU A 72 -122.49 -68.18 2.06
C LEU A 72 -121.91 -67.88 0.68
N ASN A 73 -122.70 -67.97 -0.39
CA ASN A 73 -122.28 -67.63 -1.75
C ASN A 73 -121.80 -66.18 -1.84
N LYS A 74 -122.55 -65.22 -1.25
CA LYS A 74 -122.12 -63.82 -1.18
C LYS A 74 -120.84 -63.63 -0.35
N LYS A 75 -120.60 -64.44 0.69
CA LYS A 75 -119.33 -64.43 1.43
C LYS A 75 -118.17 -64.98 0.58
N ILE A 76 -118.39 -66.04 -0.20
CA ILE A 76 -117.39 -66.61 -1.13
C ILE A 76 -117.02 -65.59 -2.20
N GLU A 77 -117.99 -64.88 -2.77
CA GLU A 77 -117.77 -63.79 -3.74
C GLU A 77 -116.88 -62.68 -3.17
N ILE A 78 -117.21 -62.18 -1.97
CA ILE A 78 -116.40 -61.16 -1.27
C ILE A 78 -114.99 -61.68 -0.96
N MET A 79 -114.84 -62.94 -0.54
CA MET A 79 -113.54 -63.55 -0.27
C MET A 79 -112.71 -63.74 -1.54
N SER A 80 -113.32 -64.09 -2.68
CA SER A 80 -112.64 -64.20 -3.98
C SER A 80 -112.18 -62.84 -4.50
N TYR A 81 -112.96 -61.77 -4.28
CA TYR A 81 -112.52 -60.41 -4.58
C TYR A 81 -111.32 -60.00 -3.71
N ALA A 82 -111.39 -60.24 -2.39
CA ALA A 82 -110.30 -59.94 -1.46
C ALA A 82 -109.02 -60.73 -1.79
N GLN A 83 -109.13 -62.00 -2.18
CA GLN A 83 -107.99 -62.81 -2.64
C GLN A 83 -107.33 -62.19 -3.87
N LYS A 84 -108.09 -61.79 -4.90
CA LYS A 84 -107.54 -61.16 -6.11
C LYS A 84 -106.84 -59.84 -5.83
N GLN A 85 -107.33 -59.05 -4.86
CA GLN A 85 -106.64 -57.84 -4.44
C GLN A 85 -105.29 -58.19 -3.78
N LEU A 86 -105.26 -59.16 -2.87
CA LEU A 86 -104.02 -59.61 -2.22
C LEU A 86 -103.02 -60.23 -3.22
N GLU A 87 -103.49 -60.92 -4.25
CA GLU A 87 -102.65 -61.42 -5.35
C GLU A 87 -102.04 -60.27 -6.17
N PHE A 88 -102.80 -59.20 -6.43
CA PHE A 88 -102.30 -57.99 -7.10
C PHE A 88 -101.30 -57.22 -6.22
N ASP A 89 -101.62 -56.98 -4.96
CA ASP A 89 -100.78 -56.27 -4.00
C ASP A 89 -99.45 -57.02 -3.78
N ALA A 90 -99.48 -58.36 -3.77
CA ALA A 90 -98.28 -59.19 -3.67
C ALA A 90 -97.39 -59.12 -4.93
N LEU A 91 -97.98 -58.99 -6.12
CA LEU A 91 -97.23 -58.82 -7.37
C LEU A 91 -96.54 -57.44 -7.42
N ASP A 92 -97.22 -56.35 -7.06
CA ASP A 92 -96.61 -55.02 -6.98
C ASP A 92 -95.47 -54.98 -5.95
N LEU A 93 -95.70 -55.52 -4.75
CA LEU A 93 -94.65 -55.62 -3.72
C LEU A 93 -93.44 -56.44 -4.21
N ASN A 94 -93.66 -57.52 -4.95
CA ASN A 94 -92.56 -58.31 -5.52
C ASN A 94 -91.80 -57.53 -6.60
N GLU A 95 -92.48 -56.80 -7.49
CA GLU A 95 -91.84 -55.92 -8.48
C GLU A 95 -91.05 -54.79 -7.81
N GLN A 96 -91.58 -54.19 -6.73
CA GLN A 96 -90.85 -53.21 -5.91
C GLN A 96 -89.60 -53.81 -5.24
N VAL A 97 -89.67 -55.06 -4.76
CA VAL A 97 -88.53 -55.77 -4.17
C VAL A 97 -87.45 -56.06 -5.23
N THR A 98 -87.83 -56.54 -6.42
CA THR A 98 -86.89 -56.78 -7.53
C THR A 98 -86.12 -55.50 -7.89
N LYS A 99 -86.83 -54.38 -8.14
CA LYS A 99 -86.21 -53.08 -8.46
C LYS A 99 -85.29 -52.56 -7.35
N LYS A 100 -85.60 -52.86 -6.08
CA LYS A 100 -84.74 -52.50 -4.94
C LYS A 100 -83.49 -53.38 -4.86
N SER A 101 -83.58 -54.67 -5.21
CA SER A 101 -82.42 -55.56 -5.31
C SER A 101 -81.46 -55.10 -6.41
N GLU A 102 -81.95 -54.88 -7.62
CA GLU A 102 -81.13 -54.42 -8.77
C GLU A 102 -80.39 -53.10 -8.46
N SER A 103 -81.06 -52.19 -7.75
CA SER A 103 -80.49 -50.92 -7.29
C SER A 103 -79.42 -51.10 -6.19
N LEU A 104 -79.59 -52.10 -5.32
CA LEU A 104 -78.60 -52.49 -4.30
C LEU A 104 -77.36 -53.10 -4.95
N ASP A 105 -77.53 -54.09 -5.83
CA ASP A 105 -76.47 -54.79 -6.55
C ASP A 105 -75.59 -53.81 -7.36
N PHE A 106 -76.23 -52.83 -8.02
CA PHE A 106 -75.56 -51.74 -8.73
C PHE A 106 -74.80 -50.79 -7.79
N SER A 107 -75.35 -50.51 -6.60
CA SER A 107 -74.73 -49.65 -5.59
C SER A 107 -73.53 -50.33 -4.93
N GLU A 108 -73.61 -51.63 -4.65
CA GLU A 108 -72.51 -52.44 -4.14
C GLU A 108 -71.38 -52.60 -5.17
N SER A 109 -71.73 -52.82 -6.44
CA SER A 109 -70.77 -52.82 -7.55
C SER A 109 -69.96 -51.52 -7.63
N LYS A 110 -70.62 -50.36 -7.48
CA LYS A 110 -69.96 -49.04 -7.40
C LYS A 110 -69.14 -48.84 -6.14
N LEU A 111 -69.50 -49.47 -5.02
CA LEU A 111 -68.73 -49.43 -3.79
C LEU A 111 -67.42 -50.22 -3.95
N VAL A 112 -67.47 -51.40 -4.58
CA VAL A 112 -66.28 -52.21 -4.92
C VAL A 112 -65.35 -51.46 -5.88
N GLU A 113 -65.89 -50.78 -6.91
CA GLU A 113 -65.10 -49.93 -7.81
C GLU A 113 -64.40 -48.78 -7.07
N ARG A 114 -65.14 -48.03 -6.24
CA ARG A 114 -64.59 -46.94 -5.43
C ARG A 114 -63.50 -47.40 -4.46
N ASN A 115 -63.66 -48.58 -3.85
CA ASN A 115 -62.64 -49.14 -2.96
C ASN A 115 -61.33 -49.47 -3.70
N LYS A 116 -61.39 -49.96 -4.95
CA LYS A 116 -60.18 -50.14 -5.77
C LYS A 116 -59.47 -48.81 -6.03
N ILE A 117 -60.22 -47.77 -6.40
CA ILE A 117 -59.68 -46.42 -6.61
C ILE A 117 -59.03 -45.87 -5.32
N ILE A 118 -59.60 -46.15 -4.15
CA ILE A 118 -59.04 -45.75 -2.85
C ILE A 118 -57.70 -46.45 -2.57
N GLU A 119 -57.56 -47.75 -2.83
CA GLU A 119 -56.27 -48.45 -2.64
C GLU A 119 -55.21 -48.00 -3.66
N ASP A 120 -55.57 -47.77 -4.92
CA ASP A 120 -54.68 -47.18 -5.93
C ASP A 120 -54.17 -45.79 -5.52
N LEU A 121 -55.04 -44.96 -4.94
CA LEU A 121 -54.66 -43.63 -4.43
C LEU A 121 -53.77 -43.72 -3.19
N LYS A 122 -54.05 -44.61 -2.23
CA LYS A 122 -53.16 -44.89 -1.09
C LYS A 122 -51.77 -45.33 -1.54
N SER A 123 -51.70 -46.22 -2.55
CA SER A 123 -50.44 -46.68 -3.14
C SER A 123 -49.64 -45.52 -3.74
N LYS A 124 -50.29 -44.67 -4.55
CA LYS A 124 -49.67 -43.45 -5.12
C LYS A 124 -49.20 -42.47 -4.04
N ILE A 125 -49.98 -42.23 -2.99
CA ILE A 125 -49.60 -41.37 -1.85
C ILE A 125 -48.38 -41.95 -1.12
N SER A 126 -48.31 -43.27 -0.93
CA SER A 126 -47.16 -43.93 -0.30
C SER A 126 -45.88 -43.76 -1.12
N ILE A 127 -45.95 -43.95 -2.44
CA ILE A 127 -44.81 -43.75 -3.36
C ILE A 127 -44.36 -42.28 -3.37
N LEU A 128 -45.29 -41.32 -3.45
CA LEU A 128 -44.96 -39.89 -3.43
C LEU A 128 -44.36 -39.45 -2.09
N SER A 129 -44.86 -39.95 -0.96
CA SER A 129 -44.30 -39.65 0.37
C SER A 129 -42.90 -40.25 0.56
N PHE A 130 -42.60 -41.39 -0.07
CA PHE A 130 -41.24 -41.94 -0.09
C PHE A 130 -40.29 -41.09 -0.95
N ALA A 131 -40.71 -40.71 -2.17
CA ALA A 131 -39.92 -39.85 -3.05
C ALA A 131 -39.65 -38.47 -2.44
N GLN A 132 -40.64 -37.87 -1.75
CA GLN A 132 -40.46 -36.62 -1.00
C GLN A 132 -39.33 -36.74 0.03
N LYS A 133 -39.28 -37.82 0.82
CA LYS A 133 -38.24 -38.03 1.84
C LYS A 133 -36.85 -38.24 1.26
N GLN A 134 -36.74 -38.81 0.05
CA GLN A 134 -35.46 -38.89 -0.67
C GLN A 134 -34.99 -37.50 -1.07
N LEU A 135 -35.86 -36.69 -1.70
CA LEU A 135 -35.56 -35.30 -2.08
C LEU A 135 -35.21 -34.42 -0.87
N GLU A 136 -35.91 -34.56 0.25
CA GLU A 136 -35.59 -33.87 1.52
C GLU A 136 -34.18 -34.24 2.03
N SER A 137 -33.76 -35.49 1.87
CA SER A 137 -32.41 -35.95 2.23
C SER A 137 -31.34 -35.44 1.26
N GLU A 138 -31.63 -35.39 -0.04
CA GLU A 138 -30.73 -34.86 -1.07
C GLU A 138 -30.50 -33.35 -0.89
N VAL A 139 -31.56 -32.59 -0.60
CA VAL A 139 -31.47 -31.15 -0.30
C VAL A 139 -30.62 -30.87 0.95
N LEU A 140 -30.71 -31.72 1.98
CA LEU A 140 -29.87 -31.60 3.18
C LEU A 140 -28.39 -31.87 2.89
N ASP A 141 -28.06 -32.87 2.07
CA ASP A 141 -26.66 -33.14 1.70
C ASP A 141 -26.09 -32.06 0.79
N ILE A 142 -26.84 -31.64 -0.25
CA ILE A 142 -26.45 -30.51 -1.12
C ILE A 142 -26.20 -29.23 -0.30
N LYS A 143 -27.04 -28.95 0.70
CA LYS A 143 -26.80 -27.82 1.61
C LYS A 143 -25.49 -28.00 2.40
N SER A 144 -25.22 -29.19 2.94
CA SER A 144 -23.96 -29.46 3.62
C SER A 144 -22.73 -29.34 2.69
N GLN A 145 -22.87 -29.67 1.41
CA GLN A 145 -21.81 -29.45 0.41
C GLN A 145 -21.61 -27.96 0.10
N LEU A 146 -22.69 -27.19 0.02
CA LEU A 146 -22.65 -25.73 -0.16
C LEU A 146 -21.98 -25.04 1.03
N ASP A 147 -22.39 -25.34 2.27
CA ASP A 147 -21.85 -24.74 3.49
C ASP A 147 -20.32 -24.97 3.60
N LYS A 148 -19.84 -26.19 3.25
CA LYS A 148 -18.40 -26.51 3.16
C LYS A 148 -17.68 -25.71 2.06
N SER A 149 -18.35 -25.51 0.92
CA SER A 149 -17.78 -24.77 -0.22
C SER A 149 -17.64 -23.27 0.07
N VAL A 150 -18.60 -22.69 0.82
CA VAL A 150 -18.51 -21.30 1.30
C VAL A 150 -17.35 -21.14 2.28
N ALA A 151 -17.23 -22.03 3.28
CA ALA A 151 -16.11 -21.97 4.24
C ALA A 151 -14.73 -22.09 3.57
N ASN A 152 -14.61 -22.92 2.52
CA ASN A 152 -13.38 -23.02 1.73
C ASN A 152 -13.09 -21.73 0.92
N LEU A 153 -14.12 -21.04 0.43
CA LEU A 153 -13.96 -19.75 -0.28
C LEU A 153 -13.52 -18.63 0.67
N GLU A 154 -14.05 -18.60 1.90
CA GLU A 154 -13.63 -17.67 2.95
C GLU A 154 -12.16 -17.91 3.34
N PHE A 155 -11.78 -19.16 3.62
CA PHE A 155 -10.38 -19.53 3.90
C PHE A 155 -9.42 -19.13 2.74
N ASN A 156 -9.77 -19.45 1.50
CA ASN A 156 -8.94 -19.12 0.34
C ASN A 156 -8.82 -17.60 0.14
N LYS A 157 -9.87 -16.83 0.45
CA LYS A 157 -9.84 -15.36 0.39
C LYS A 157 -8.85 -14.78 1.41
N ASP A 158 -8.86 -15.28 2.64
CA ASP A 158 -7.92 -14.86 3.68
C ASP A 158 -6.48 -15.29 3.30
N GLU A 159 -6.28 -16.46 2.70
CA GLU A 159 -4.97 -16.88 2.17
C GLU A 159 -4.46 -15.96 1.06
N ILE A 160 -5.34 -15.46 0.18
CA ILE A 160 -4.99 -14.48 -0.86
C ILE A 160 -4.56 -13.15 -0.23
N VAL A 161 -5.34 -12.60 0.72
CA VAL A 161 -5.00 -11.32 1.38
C VAL A 161 -3.65 -11.40 2.10
N ASN A 162 -3.36 -12.51 2.77
CA ASN A 162 -2.05 -12.71 3.40
C ASN A 162 -0.89 -12.73 2.39
N LYS A 163 -1.09 -13.31 1.19
CA LYS A 163 -0.10 -13.32 0.12
C LYS A 163 0.06 -11.97 -0.58
N GLU A 164 -1.01 -11.18 -0.69
CA GLU A 164 -0.95 -9.81 -1.20
C GLU A 164 -0.14 -8.91 -0.25
N LEU A 165 -0.27 -9.11 1.07
CA LEU A 165 0.58 -8.47 2.07
C LEU A 165 2.05 -8.91 1.98
N GLU A 166 2.32 -10.21 1.86
CA GLU A 166 3.69 -10.76 1.66
C GLU A 166 4.36 -10.18 0.41
N VAL A 167 3.65 -10.15 -0.73
CA VAL A 167 4.13 -9.55 -1.99
C VAL A 167 4.37 -8.04 -1.84
N THR A 168 3.53 -7.34 -1.07
CA THR A 168 3.71 -5.90 -0.79
C THR A 168 4.96 -5.66 0.05
N GLU A 169 5.19 -6.46 1.11
CA GLU A 169 6.39 -6.35 1.94
C GLU A 169 7.66 -6.64 1.13
N LEU A 170 7.69 -7.75 0.40
CA LEU A 170 8.83 -8.13 -0.46
C LEU A 170 9.12 -7.07 -1.53
N SER A 171 8.09 -6.45 -2.12
CA SER A 171 8.25 -5.34 -3.06
C SER A 171 8.88 -4.10 -2.39
N GLY A 172 8.50 -3.81 -1.15
CA GLY A 172 9.14 -2.77 -0.33
C GLY A 172 10.61 -3.07 -0.02
N GLN A 173 10.92 -4.32 0.36
CA GLN A 173 12.29 -4.77 0.60
C GLN A 173 13.16 -4.66 -0.68
N ILE A 174 12.64 -5.09 -1.84
CA ILE A 174 13.32 -4.97 -3.14
C ILE A 174 13.60 -3.50 -3.49
N LYS A 175 12.63 -2.60 -3.28
CA LYS A 175 12.84 -1.17 -3.53
C LYS A 175 13.96 -0.62 -2.64
N HIS A 176 13.93 -0.90 -1.33
CA HIS A 176 14.95 -0.45 -0.40
C HIS A 176 16.36 -0.99 -0.76
N GLN A 177 16.45 -2.24 -1.21
CA GLN A 177 17.71 -2.82 -1.69
C GLN A 177 18.21 -2.15 -2.99
N SER A 178 17.30 -1.84 -3.92
CA SER A 178 17.64 -1.08 -5.15
C SER A 178 18.14 0.33 -4.83
N ASP A 179 17.46 1.04 -3.93
CA ASP A 179 17.88 2.39 -3.48
C ASP A 179 19.24 2.35 -2.77
N ALA A 180 19.55 1.28 -2.02
CA ALA A 180 20.87 1.06 -1.42
C ALA A 180 21.97 0.78 -2.46
N ILE A 181 21.67 -0.03 -3.49
CA ILE A 181 22.61 -0.29 -4.61
C ILE A 181 22.91 1.02 -5.36
N ASN A 182 21.88 1.79 -5.73
CA ASN A 182 22.05 3.08 -6.43
C ASN A 182 22.96 4.05 -5.65
N ARG A 183 22.85 4.09 -4.32
CA ARG A 183 23.72 4.89 -3.45
C ARG A 183 25.17 4.40 -3.49
N LEU A 184 25.39 3.09 -3.37
CA LEU A 184 26.74 2.48 -3.40
C LEU A 184 27.40 2.61 -4.78
N GLU A 185 26.65 2.55 -5.88
CA GLU A 185 27.18 2.81 -7.22
C GLU A 185 27.60 4.27 -7.39
N SER A 186 26.79 5.23 -6.90
CA SER A 186 27.14 6.65 -6.88
C SER A 186 28.38 6.95 -6.02
N GLU A 187 28.49 6.33 -4.85
CA GLU A 187 29.65 6.44 -3.97
C GLU A 187 30.91 5.83 -4.62
N SER A 188 30.78 4.67 -5.27
CA SER A 188 31.86 4.03 -6.02
C SER A 188 32.33 4.87 -7.21
N ALA A 189 31.41 5.52 -7.94
CA ALA A 189 31.73 6.45 -9.01
C ALA A 189 32.47 7.70 -8.49
N HIS A 190 32.01 8.27 -7.36
CA HIS A 190 32.71 9.37 -6.69
C HIS A 190 34.13 8.98 -6.26
N PHE A 191 34.33 7.81 -5.65
CA PHE A 191 35.66 7.32 -5.30
C PHE A 191 36.54 7.06 -6.52
N ARG A 192 36.01 6.52 -7.63
CA ARG A 192 36.77 6.36 -8.89
C ARG A 192 37.27 7.70 -9.40
N ASN A 193 36.39 8.69 -9.51
CA ASN A 193 36.75 10.05 -9.94
C ASN A 193 37.79 10.70 -9.00
N HIS A 194 37.70 10.44 -7.69
CA HIS A 194 38.68 10.92 -6.72
C HIS A 194 40.06 10.25 -6.91
N VAL A 195 40.10 8.94 -7.18
CA VAL A 195 41.35 8.22 -7.50
C VAL A 195 41.95 8.74 -8.81
N GLU A 196 41.16 8.94 -9.87
CA GLU A 196 41.65 9.50 -11.14
C GLU A 196 42.22 10.92 -10.97
N LEU A 197 41.58 11.76 -10.14
CA LEU A 197 42.10 13.08 -9.77
C LEU A 197 43.40 12.99 -8.97
N LEU A 198 43.53 12.05 -8.02
CA LEU A 198 44.76 11.84 -7.26
C LEU A 198 45.89 11.29 -8.14
N THR A 199 45.61 10.35 -9.05
CA THR A 199 46.56 9.84 -10.04
C THR A 199 47.04 10.94 -10.98
N SER A 200 46.14 11.81 -11.44
CA SER A 200 46.49 12.98 -12.26
C SER A 200 47.39 13.96 -11.50
N LYS A 201 47.08 14.25 -10.22
CA LYS A 201 47.91 15.09 -9.35
C LYS A 201 49.28 14.45 -9.06
N LEU A 202 49.35 13.12 -8.90
CA LEU A 202 50.60 12.39 -8.73
C LEU A 202 51.47 12.52 -9.99
N HIS A 203 50.90 12.32 -11.18
CA HIS A 203 51.66 12.41 -12.42
C HIS A 203 52.23 13.81 -12.68
N ILE A 204 51.47 14.87 -12.38
CA ILE A 204 51.98 16.26 -12.39
C ILE A 204 53.15 16.43 -11.40
N LYS A 205 53.09 15.79 -10.23
CA LYS A 205 54.18 15.84 -9.24
C LYS A 205 55.40 15.00 -9.62
N GLU A 206 55.22 13.92 -10.39
CA GLU A 206 56.32 13.18 -11.02
C GLU A 206 57.00 14.04 -12.11
N GLU A 207 56.22 14.75 -12.93
CA GLU A 207 56.76 15.68 -13.93
C GLU A 207 57.53 16.85 -13.29
N ASP A 208 56.96 17.50 -12.26
CA ASP A 208 57.65 18.51 -11.45
C ASP A 208 58.98 17.97 -10.86
N PHE A 209 58.97 16.75 -10.34
CA PHE A 209 60.15 16.14 -9.72
C PHE A 209 61.22 15.77 -10.74
N ASN A 210 60.83 15.22 -11.90
CA ASN A 210 61.75 14.92 -13.00
C ASN A 210 62.40 16.20 -13.54
N LYS A 211 61.61 17.25 -13.74
CA LYS A 211 62.12 18.58 -14.13
C LYS A 211 63.09 19.14 -13.09
N PHE A 212 62.77 19.06 -11.80
CA PHE A 212 63.68 19.48 -10.73
C PHE A 212 64.96 18.65 -10.68
N ALA A 213 64.90 17.35 -11.02
CA ALA A 213 66.08 16.49 -11.14
C ALA A 213 66.97 16.89 -12.33
N ASP A 214 66.38 17.28 -13.47
CA ASP A 214 67.10 17.80 -14.63
C ASP A 214 67.70 19.19 -14.35
N ASP A 215 66.96 20.12 -13.74
CA ASP A 215 67.44 21.43 -13.29
C ASP A 215 68.64 21.27 -12.31
N LEU A 216 68.54 20.30 -11.40
CA LEU A 216 69.62 19.93 -10.47
C LEU A 216 70.82 19.30 -11.21
N ALA A 217 70.59 18.51 -12.25
CA ALA A 217 71.64 17.91 -13.07
C ALA A 217 72.36 18.97 -13.93
N GLU A 218 71.64 19.95 -14.49
CA GLU A 218 72.25 21.11 -15.16
C GLU A 218 73.03 21.98 -14.16
N SER A 219 72.44 22.29 -13.00
CA SER A 219 73.12 23.04 -11.94
C SER A 219 74.43 22.35 -11.51
N ARG A 220 74.43 21.01 -11.36
CA ARG A 220 75.65 20.22 -11.10
C ARG A 220 76.66 20.30 -12.25
N LYS A 221 76.25 20.22 -13.52
CA LYS A 221 77.14 20.43 -14.69
C LYS A 221 77.75 21.83 -14.68
N LYS A 222 76.95 22.87 -14.37
CA LYS A 222 77.38 24.27 -14.28
C LYS A 222 78.37 24.50 -13.14
N VAL A 223 78.14 23.91 -11.96
CA VAL A 223 79.09 23.92 -10.83
C VAL A 223 80.40 23.19 -11.19
N ALA A 224 80.34 22.05 -11.88
CA ALA A 224 81.54 21.35 -12.34
C ALA A 224 82.35 22.16 -13.38
N LEU A 225 81.66 22.87 -14.29
CA LEU A 225 82.28 23.77 -15.27
C LEU A 225 82.90 25.00 -14.59
N LEU A 226 82.22 25.59 -13.60
CA LEU A 226 82.76 26.69 -12.79
C LEU A 226 83.97 26.24 -11.97
N ASN A 227 83.93 25.06 -11.36
CA ASN A 227 85.05 24.51 -10.58
C ASN A 227 86.28 24.21 -11.46
N THR A 228 86.09 23.59 -12.63
CA THR A 228 87.20 23.38 -13.58
C THR A 228 87.75 24.69 -14.14
N THR A 229 86.90 25.69 -14.35
CA THR A 229 87.34 27.06 -14.72
C THR A 229 88.11 27.73 -13.58
N LEU A 230 87.69 27.56 -12.33
CA LEU A 230 88.35 28.10 -11.14
C LEU A 230 89.72 27.44 -10.90
N ILE A 231 89.82 26.11 -11.03
CA ILE A 231 91.09 25.37 -10.95
C ILE A 231 92.05 25.87 -12.02
N LYS A 232 91.59 26.01 -13.28
CA LYS A 232 92.41 26.58 -14.36
C LYS A 232 92.84 28.03 -14.04
N LYS A 233 91.96 28.84 -13.47
CA LYS A 233 92.30 30.21 -13.03
C LYS A 233 93.32 30.23 -11.90
N SER A 234 93.24 29.31 -10.93
CA SER A 234 94.26 29.14 -9.89
C SER A 234 95.62 28.84 -10.52
N GLN A 235 95.68 27.88 -11.44
CA GLN A 235 96.91 27.53 -12.17
C GLN A 235 97.46 28.70 -13.01
N GLU A 236 96.59 29.49 -13.66
CA GLU A 236 96.99 30.73 -14.35
C GLU A 236 97.55 31.79 -13.38
N PHE A 237 97.00 31.89 -12.16
CA PHE A 237 97.51 32.78 -11.12
C PHE A 237 98.83 32.28 -10.51
N GLU A 238 98.93 31.00 -10.14
CA GLU A 238 100.15 30.35 -9.61
C GLU A 238 101.32 30.47 -10.60
N ALA A 239 101.07 30.25 -11.90
CA ALA A 239 102.08 30.44 -12.94
C ALA A 239 102.49 31.92 -13.08
N LYS A 240 101.54 32.85 -12.95
CA LYS A 240 101.83 34.30 -12.98
C LYS A 240 102.57 34.78 -11.73
N GLU A 241 102.25 34.25 -10.56
CA GLU A 241 102.93 34.52 -9.29
C GLU A 241 104.35 33.96 -9.28
N THR A 242 104.55 32.75 -9.81
CA THR A 242 105.88 32.15 -10.02
C THR A 242 106.73 33.03 -10.94
N ASN A 243 106.16 33.49 -12.06
CA ASN A 243 106.84 34.35 -13.03
C ASN A 243 107.13 35.77 -12.46
N LEU A 244 106.20 36.34 -11.70
CA LEU A 244 106.41 37.59 -10.96
C LEU A 244 107.51 37.45 -9.90
N THR A 245 107.54 36.34 -9.17
CA THR A 245 108.58 36.03 -8.16
C THR A 245 109.95 35.86 -8.82
N GLN A 246 110.02 35.17 -9.96
CA GLN A 246 111.24 35.05 -10.76
C GLN A 246 111.72 36.42 -11.28
N THR A 247 110.80 37.24 -11.81
CA THR A 247 111.09 38.61 -12.28
C THR A 247 111.53 39.52 -11.15
N LEU A 248 110.92 39.41 -9.96
CA LEU A 248 111.27 40.16 -8.77
C LEU A 248 112.66 39.78 -8.26
N ASN A 249 113.00 38.48 -8.23
CA ASN A 249 114.32 38.01 -7.85
C ASN A 249 115.40 38.48 -8.85
N GLN A 250 115.16 38.37 -10.16
CA GLN A 250 116.05 38.94 -11.18
C GLN A 250 116.19 40.46 -11.04
N THR A 251 115.12 41.18 -10.70
CA THR A 251 115.17 42.63 -10.47
C THR A 251 116.01 42.95 -9.23
N LYS A 252 115.87 42.16 -8.15
CA LYS A 252 116.64 42.28 -6.91
C LYS A 252 118.14 41.99 -7.13
N GLU A 253 118.48 40.95 -7.87
CA GLU A 253 119.87 40.64 -8.27
C GLU A 253 120.47 41.78 -9.11
N ASN A 254 119.73 42.30 -10.11
CA ASN A 254 120.15 43.44 -10.91
C ASN A 254 120.34 44.72 -10.07
N GLN A 255 119.45 44.97 -9.10
CA GLN A 255 119.60 46.07 -8.14
C GLN A 255 120.82 45.86 -7.23
N GLU A 256 121.08 44.65 -6.75
CA GLU A 256 122.24 44.36 -5.90
C GLU A 256 123.57 44.53 -6.67
N VAL A 257 123.61 44.11 -7.95
CA VAL A 257 124.74 44.39 -8.86
C VAL A 257 124.90 45.89 -9.11
N TYR A 258 123.79 46.62 -9.31
CA TYR A 258 123.83 48.08 -9.46
C TYR A 258 124.35 48.77 -8.21
N VAL A 259 123.87 48.39 -7.02
CA VAL A 259 124.32 48.92 -5.72
C VAL A 259 125.79 48.59 -5.47
N LYS A 260 126.25 47.36 -5.72
CA LYS A 260 127.69 46.99 -5.61
C LYS A 260 128.57 47.82 -6.56
N ARG A 261 128.10 48.09 -7.78
CA ARG A 261 128.77 49.00 -8.73
C ARG A 261 128.78 50.45 -8.22
N LEU A 262 127.67 50.92 -7.65
CA LEU A 262 127.53 52.29 -7.12
C LEU A 262 128.44 52.50 -5.90
N ILE A 263 128.44 51.56 -4.95
CA ILE A 263 129.36 51.53 -3.80
C ILE A 263 130.81 51.60 -4.29
N SER A 264 131.19 50.77 -5.28
CA SER A 264 132.54 50.79 -5.86
C SER A 264 132.93 52.16 -6.42
N GLN A 265 132.01 52.85 -7.10
CA GLN A 265 132.24 54.23 -7.58
C GLN A 265 132.40 55.22 -6.43
N TYR A 266 131.56 55.13 -5.38
CA TYR A 266 131.69 56.00 -4.20
C TYR A 266 132.95 55.72 -3.39
N THR A 267 133.39 54.47 -3.23
CA THR A 267 134.68 54.14 -2.59
C THR A 267 135.85 54.78 -3.34
N LEU A 268 135.87 54.68 -4.68
CA LEU A 268 136.88 55.36 -5.51
C LEU A 268 136.80 56.90 -5.39
N LYS A 269 135.58 57.46 -5.33
CA LYS A 269 135.36 58.89 -5.10
C LYS A 269 135.90 59.35 -3.74
N ILE A 270 135.65 58.58 -2.68
CA ILE A 270 136.12 58.83 -1.31
C ILE A 270 137.66 58.76 -1.24
N ILE A 271 138.29 57.76 -1.86
CA ILE A 271 139.76 57.68 -1.95
C ILE A 271 140.33 58.89 -2.68
N SER A 272 139.71 59.31 -3.79
CA SER A 272 140.11 60.52 -4.53
C SER A 272 139.95 61.80 -3.69
N LEU A 273 138.86 61.93 -2.93
CA LEU A 273 138.61 63.09 -2.07
C LEU A 273 139.54 63.13 -0.87
N LYS A 274 139.85 61.98 -0.25
CA LYS A 274 140.81 61.88 0.86
C LYS A 274 142.22 62.30 0.42
N ASN A 275 142.63 61.91 -0.79
CA ASN A 275 143.88 62.37 -1.42
C ASN A 275 143.87 63.86 -1.82
N GLN A 276 142.69 64.50 -1.93
CA GLN A 276 142.57 65.95 -2.12
C GLN A 276 142.59 66.70 -0.78
N MET A 277 141.93 66.18 0.26
CA MET A 277 142.01 66.71 1.63
C MET A 277 143.45 66.70 2.15
N GLU A 278 144.17 65.59 2.01
CA GLU A 278 145.57 65.50 2.47
C GLU A 278 146.51 66.48 1.74
N LYS A 279 146.15 66.91 0.52
CA LYS A 279 146.82 68.02 -0.19
C LYS A 279 146.39 69.39 0.33
N MET A 280 145.12 69.57 0.70
CA MET A 280 144.64 70.80 1.35
C MET A 280 145.24 70.98 2.74
N ASP A 281 145.37 69.94 3.56
CA ASP A 281 145.97 70.05 4.90
C ASP A 281 147.44 70.49 4.84
N LYS A 282 148.20 69.95 3.86
CA LYS A 282 149.57 70.40 3.55
C LYS A 282 149.59 71.88 3.10
N LEU A 283 148.62 72.32 2.29
CA LEU A 283 148.47 73.73 1.90
C LEU A 283 148.05 74.64 3.06
N ILE A 284 147.16 74.19 3.96
CA ILE A 284 146.69 74.93 5.14
C ILE A 284 147.83 75.09 6.14
N SER A 285 148.64 74.04 6.36
CA SER A 285 149.85 74.09 7.17
C SER A 285 150.83 75.18 6.66
N ILE A 286 151.12 75.18 5.36
CA ILE A 286 151.95 76.21 4.69
C ILE A 286 151.33 77.61 4.84
N LYS A 287 150.01 77.75 4.64
CA LYS A 287 149.32 79.04 4.76
C LYS A 287 149.31 79.57 6.18
N ASN A 288 149.10 78.74 7.20
CA ASN A 288 149.13 79.15 8.61
C ASN A 288 150.54 79.57 9.05
N GLY A 289 151.59 78.88 8.60
CA GLY A 289 152.98 79.33 8.80
C GLY A 289 153.27 80.69 8.12
N THR A 290 152.63 80.97 6.98
CA THR A 290 152.72 82.26 6.29
C THR A 290 151.93 83.36 7.02
N ILE A 291 150.71 83.06 7.47
CA ILE A 291 149.81 84.00 8.15
C ILE A 291 150.37 84.40 9.53
N GLN A 292 150.94 83.48 10.30
CA GLN A 292 151.59 83.85 11.58
C GLN A 292 152.80 84.77 11.37
N ASN A 293 153.62 84.53 10.34
CA ASN A 293 154.69 85.46 9.95
C ASN A 293 154.17 86.84 9.54
N GLN A 294 153.02 86.91 8.85
CA GLN A 294 152.36 88.17 8.52
C GLN A 294 151.78 88.86 9.76
N LYS A 295 151.20 88.11 10.71
CA LYS A 295 150.66 88.64 11.98
C LYS A 295 151.76 89.25 12.85
N VAL A 296 152.93 88.60 12.96
CA VAL A 296 154.10 89.16 13.65
C VAL A 296 154.59 90.44 12.97
N LYS A 297 154.69 90.46 11.63
CA LYS A 297 155.06 91.69 10.89
C LYS A 297 154.05 92.83 11.10
N ALA A 298 152.75 92.53 11.04
CA ALA A 298 151.68 93.51 11.23
C ALA A 298 151.71 94.12 12.64
N ASN A 299 151.85 93.29 13.68
CA ASN A 299 151.95 93.77 15.07
C ASN A 299 153.16 94.67 15.28
N ASN A 300 154.32 94.33 14.70
CA ASN A 300 155.52 95.17 14.79
C ASN A 300 155.32 96.52 14.10
N ILE A 301 154.73 96.55 12.90
CA ILE A 301 154.38 97.79 12.16
C ILE A 301 153.38 98.65 12.96
N MET A 302 152.38 98.02 13.59
CA MET A 302 151.38 98.72 14.41
C MET A 302 152.02 99.35 15.65
N SER A 303 153.02 98.68 16.26
CA SER A 303 153.78 99.24 17.38
C SER A 303 154.67 100.42 16.97
N ASP A 304 155.30 100.34 15.79
CA ASP A 304 156.17 101.40 15.26
C ASP A 304 155.36 102.67 14.91
N LEU A 305 154.15 102.49 14.35
CA LEU A 305 153.20 103.58 14.09
C LEU A 305 152.68 104.23 15.38
N ASN A 306 152.33 103.44 16.39
CA ASN A 306 151.91 103.96 17.70
C ASN A 306 153.03 104.71 18.44
N SER A 307 154.32 104.35 18.23
CA SER A 307 155.44 105.17 18.71
C SER A 307 155.46 106.51 17.97
N ARG A 308 155.59 106.47 16.64
CA ARG A 308 155.80 107.68 15.82
C ARG A 308 154.68 108.71 15.93
N PHE A 309 153.42 108.28 16.10
CA PHE A 309 152.32 109.22 16.32
C PHE A 309 152.38 109.88 17.70
N LYS A 310 152.84 109.15 18.72
CA LYS A 310 153.04 109.65 20.08
C LYS A 310 154.24 110.60 20.18
N ASP A 311 155.29 110.32 19.40
CA ASP A 311 156.45 111.21 19.24
C ASP A 311 156.06 112.55 18.59
N LEU A 312 155.15 112.54 17.61
CA LEU A 312 154.61 113.75 16.98
C LEU A 312 153.79 114.63 17.93
N MET A 313 153.18 114.04 18.96
CA MET A 313 152.37 114.74 19.98
C MET A 313 153.20 115.44 21.07
N SER A 314 154.52 115.57 20.88
CA SER A 314 155.46 115.99 21.94
C SER A 314 156.24 117.28 21.66
N SER A 315 155.92 118.07 20.61
CA SER A 315 156.68 119.29 20.29
C SER A 315 155.95 120.43 19.54
N GLU A 316 154.75 120.83 19.96
CA GLU A 316 154.36 122.26 20.05
C GLU A 316 153.26 122.43 21.13
N ASP A 317 153.08 123.64 21.64
CA ASP A 317 152.79 123.84 23.07
C ASP A 317 151.33 124.05 23.52
N ALA A 318 151.15 123.88 24.84
CA ALA A 318 150.09 124.42 25.70
C ALA A 318 148.63 123.89 25.58
N ALA A 319 148.29 123.03 26.56
CA ALA A 319 147.09 123.02 27.44
C ALA A 319 145.84 123.85 27.02
N THR A 320 144.61 123.33 27.10
CA THR A 320 143.99 122.55 28.20
C THR A 320 143.03 121.46 27.66
N LEU A 321 142.85 120.26 28.24
CA LEU A 321 142.69 119.74 29.62
C LEU A 321 141.21 119.47 30.00
N ASN A 322 140.88 118.17 30.10
CA ASN A 322 139.71 117.50 30.72
C ASN A 322 138.30 117.68 30.08
N GLY A 323 137.41 116.69 30.16
CA GLY A 323 137.58 115.28 30.62
C GLY A 323 136.26 114.61 31.11
N PHE A 324 136.31 113.30 31.40
CA PHE A 324 135.26 112.42 31.98
C PHE A 324 134.02 112.14 31.07
N GLU A 325 133.35 110.97 31.03
CA GLU A 325 133.60 109.54 31.36
C GLU A 325 132.46 108.71 30.64
N SER A 326 132.30 107.37 30.58
CA SER A 326 132.90 106.11 31.09
C SER A 326 132.72 104.99 29.99
N GLU A 327 132.66 103.64 30.08
CA GLU A 327 132.80 102.49 31.02
C GLU A 327 133.06 101.20 30.12
N ILE A 328 133.73 100.11 30.51
CA ILE A 328 133.27 98.81 31.12
C ILE A 328 132.07 98.13 30.39
N THR A 329 132.01 96.82 30.06
CA THR A 329 132.85 95.57 30.27
C THR A 329 133.60 95.13 28.99
N SER A 330 134.40 94.05 28.83
CA SER A 330 134.91 92.86 29.59
C SER A 330 134.15 91.50 29.58
N SER A 331 134.94 90.40 29.52
CA SER A 331 134.65 88.97 29.86
C SER A 331 133.72 88.11 28.96
N ASP A 332 133.81 86.77 28.88
CA ASP A 332 134.91 85.78 29.10
C ASP A 332 134.59 84.36 28.50
N SER A 333 135.54 83.43 28.64
CA SER A 333 135.64 81.99 28.27
C SER A 333 134.41 81.03 28.25
N ASN A 334 134.44 80.03 27.34
CA ASN A 334 134.30 78.54 27.50
C ASN A 334 134.04 77.89 26.09
N ASP A 335 134.52 76.73 25.63
CA ASP A 335 134.93 75.39 26.13
C ASP A 335 133.83 74.31 26.29
N PHE A 336 134.23 73.04 26.07
CA PHE A 336 133.47 71.79 25.75
C PHE A 336 132.94 71.70 24.30
N GLU A 337 133.09 70.65 23.47
CA GLU A 337 133.38 69.18 23.52
C GLU A 337 132.15 68.28 23.23
N TYR A 338 132.24 67.48 22.13
CA TYR A 338 131.50 66.24 21.76
C TYR A 338 129.94 66.23 21.88
N GLU A 339 129.13 65.31 21.35
CA GLU A 339 129.23 64.00 20.65
C GLU A 339 128.53 64.11 19.25
N LEU A 340 128.66 63.24 18.23
CA LEU A 340 128.23 61.83 18.06
C LEU A 340 126.77 61.56 18.51
N ASP A 341 125.91 60.78 17.83
CA ASP A 341 126.14 59.81 16.74
C ASP A 341 124.88 59.49 15.88
N SER A 342 125.07 58.73 14.79
CA SER A 342 124.12 57.81 14.10
C SER A 342 122.87 58.30 13.31
N ASP A 343 122.74 57.76 12.09
CA ASP A 343 121.51 57.75 11.26
C ASP A 343 120.47 56.70 11.73
N SER A 344 119.18 56.87 11.36
CA SER A 344 118.15 55.80 11.49
C SER A 344 116.96 55.91 10.50
N ILE A 345 117.20 55.49 9.25
CA ILE A 345 116.35 54.62 8.40
C ILE A 345 114.81 54.66 8.60
N ASN A 346 114.14 55.44 7.73
CA ASN A 346 113.13 55.01 6.72
C ASN A 346 111.73 54.44 7.13
N SER A 347 110.80 54.44 6.14
CA SER A 347 109.41 53.91 6.11
C SER A 347 108.32 54.70 6.88
N SER A 348 107.10 54.89 6.37
CA SER A 348 106.57 54.63 5.01
C SER A 348 105.31 55.46 4.68
N ASP A 349 105.28 56.09 3.51
CA ASP A 349 104.05 56.48 2.81
C ASP A 349 103.47 55.30 2.02
N VAL A 350 102.14 55.20 1.93
CA VAL A 350 101.32 55.08 0.69
C VAL A 350 99.83 54.90 1.05
N LYS A 351 98.95 55.30 0.12
CA LYS A 351 97.49 55.31 0.25
C LYS A 351 96.86 53.99 -0.20
N GLU A 352 95.65 53.70 0.26
CA GLU A 352 94.69 52.84 -0.45
C GLU A 352 93.38 53.60 -0.73
N ASP A 353 92.78 53.33 -1.90
CA ASP A 353 91.60 54.02 -2.43
C ASP A 353 90.29 53.23 -2.23
N SER A 354 89.14 53.90 -2.43
CA SER A 354 87.81 53.38 -2.10
C SER A 354 87.11 52.58 -3.20
N ILE A 355 86.38 51.52 -2.84
CA ILE A 355 85.27 50.91 -3.63
C ILE A 355 84.11 50.54 -2.66
N PRO A 356 82.82 50.77 -3.00
CA PRO A 356 81.70 50.73 -2.04
C PRO A 356 80.93 49.39 -1.99
N ALA A 357 80.04 49.26 -0.99
CA ALA A 357 79.22 48.07 -0.75
C ALA A 357 77.76 48.17 -1.28
N ALA A 358 77.32 47.06 -1.87
CA ALA A 358 75.97 46.63 -2.27
C ALA A 358 74.72 47.52 -2.00
N ASN A 359 73.97 47.79 -3.07
CA ASN A 359 72.50 47.88 -3.02
C ASN A 359 71.88 46.48 -2.87
N LEU A 360 70.69 46.40 -2.27
CA LEU A 360 69.84 45.20 -2.26
C LEU A 360 68.43 45.56 -2.77
N ASP A 361 68.13 45.16 -4.00
CA ASP A 361 66.77 45.21 -4.54
C ASP A 361 65.94 44.03 -3.99
N THR A 362 64.80 44.33 -3.34
CA THR A 362 63.82 43.31 -2.96
C THR A 362 62.71 43.22 -4.00
N ASN A 363 62.76 42.20 -4.85
CA ASN A 363 61.78 42.00 -5.91
C ASN A 363 61.36 40.52 -5.97
N SER A 364 60.14 40.20 -5.54
CA SER A 364 59.59 38.84 -5.60
C SER A 364 58.08 38.82 -5.80
N SER A 365 57.68 38.27 -6.94
CA SER A 365 56.48 37.43 -7.20
C SER A 365 55.45 37.28 -6.06
N SER A 366 54.18 37.64 -6.24
CA SER A 366 53.21 37.03 -7.18
C SER A 366 52.95 35.54 -6.92
N PHE A 367 51.71 35.23 -6.50
CA PHE A 367 51.03 33.98 -6.86
C PHE A 367 49.50 34.11 -6.64
N ASP A 368 48.71 33.83 -7.68
CA ASP A 368 47.25 33.69 -7.61
C ASP A 368 46.86 32.27 -7.18
N SER A 369 45.74 32.10 -6.47
CA SER A 369 45.03 30.80 -6.47
C SER A 369 43.53 30.85 -6.13
N PHE A 370 42.73 30.70 -7.19
CA PHE A 370 41.45 29.97 -7.28
C PHE A 370 40.14 30.43 -6.60
N LYS A 371 39.05 30.13 -7.33
CA LYS A 371 37.63 30.20 -6.96
C LYS A 371 37.06 28.79 -6.72
N GLN A 372 35.93 28.73 -6.01
CA GLN A 372 34.65 28.02 -6.30
C GLN A 372 33.97 27.64 -4.97
N GLU A 373 32.67 27.86 -4.67
CA GLU A 373 31.39 27.80 -5.43
C GLU A 373 30.67 26.44 -5.27
N LEU A 374 29.33 26.44 -5.38
CA LEU A 374 28.33 25.49 -4.81
C LEU A 374 28.02 25.80 -3.32
N VAL A 375 26.78 26.03 -2.83
CA VAL A 375 25.37 25.76 -3.23
C VAL A 375 24.85 24.37 -2.85
N TYR A 376 23.86 24.39 -1.95
CA TYR A 376 22.67 23.53 -1.69
C TYR A 376 22.37 23.71 -0.17
N GLU A 377 21.37 24.48 0.26
CA GLU A 377 19.90 24.31 0.13
C GLU A 377 19.36 23.28 1.12
N ASP A 378 18.70 23.78 2.18
CA ASP A 378 17.77 23.01 3.01
C ASP A 378 16.75 23.99 3.61
N GLN A 379 15.47 23.81 3.27
CA GLN A 379 14.34 24.56 3.84
C GLN A 379 13.29 23.56 4.31
N SER A 380 13.34 23.20 5.59
CA SER A 380 12.33 22.39 6.24
C SER A 380 11.09 23.24 6.57
N GLU A 381 10.13 23.32 5.65
CA GLU A 381 8.80 23.86 5.96
C GLU A 381 8.04 22.88 6.88
N GLU A 382 7.90 23.27 8.14
CA GLU A 382 7.16 22.51 9.16
C GLU A 382 5.65 22.72 9.00
N ALA A 383 5.08 22.10 7.96
CA ALA A 383 3.65 22.20 7.65
C ALA A 383 2.79 21.41 8.65
N ALA A 384 2.35 22.08 9.71
CA ALA A 384 1.31 21.58 10.60
C ALA A 384 -0.02 21.44 9.82
N VAL A 385 -0.45 20.20 9.58
CA VAL A 385 -1.79 19.90 9.05
C VAL A 385 -2.75 19.83 10.22
N GLU A 386 -3.66 20.79 10.32
CA GLU A 386 -4.81 20.71 11.21
C GLU A 386 -5.80 19.67 10.65
N GLU A 387 -6.18 18.69 11.46
CA GLU A 387 -7.24 17.74 11.10
C GLU A 387 -8.62 18.43 11.25
N GLU A 388 -9.07 19.10 10.19
CA GLU A 388 -10.48 19.53 10.11
C GLU A 388 -11.40 18.30 10.03
N GLU A 389 -12.09 17.99 11.14
CA GLU A 389 -13.18 17.01 11.17
C GLU A 389 -14.35 17.49 10.29
N LEU A 390 -14.29 17.18 8.99
CA LEU A 390 -15.39 17.37 8.07
C LEU A 390 -16.57 16.47 8.48
N LEU A 391 -17.56 17.07 9.15
CA LEU A 391 -18.89 16.47 9.33
C LEU A 391 -19.54 16.22 7.96
N VAL A 392 -19.39 15.00 7.44
CA VAL A 392 -20.14 14.53 6.28
C VAL A 392 -21.58 14.23 6.72
N ASP A 393 -22.50 15.08 6.27
CA ASP A 393 -23.94 14.87 6.47
C ASP A 393 -24.38 13.54 5.80
N PRO A 394 -24.95 12.58 6.55
CA PRO A 394 -25.33 11.28 6.00
C PRO A 394 -26.59 11.31 5.10
N TYR A 395 -27.20 12.48 4.87
CA TYR A 395 -28.40 12.65 4.03
C TYR A 395 -28.13 13.22 2.62
N GLN A 396 -27.06 12.78 1.95
CA GLN A 396 -27.03 12.89 0.49
C GLN A 396 -27.97 11.87 -0.15
N GLU A 397 -29.16 12.36 -0.52
CA GLU A 397 -30.19 11.66 -1.28
C GLU A 397 -29.59 11.11 -2.59
N ILE A 398 -29.45 9.78 -2.68
CA ILE A 398 -28.86 9.11 -3.84
C ILE A 398 -29.76 9.35 -5.05
N GLN A 399 -29.30 10.19 -5.98
CA GLN A 399 -29.98 10.37 -7.26
C GLN A 399 -29.89 9.08 -8.07
N ASP A 400 -31.02 8.37 -8.12
CA ASP A 400 -31.16 7.07 -8.77
C ASP A 400 -30.78 7.17 -10.28
N PRO A 401 -29.69 6.50 -10.73
CA PRO A 401 -29.14 6.69 -12.08
C PRO A 401 -30.09 6.22 -13.20
N TYR A 402 -31.20 5.56 -12.87
CA TYR A 402 -32.22 5.11 -13.83
C TYR A 402 -33.29 6.17 -14.16
N SER A 403 -33.21 7.38 -13.59
CA SER A 403 -34.20 8.47 -13.73
C SER A 403 -34.43 9.00 -15.16
N SER A 404 -33.65 8.54 -16.16
CA SER A 404 -33.80 8.90 -17.59
C SER A 404 -34.35 7.77 -18.48
N ALA A 405 -34.67 6.60 -17.93
CA ALA A 405 -35.30 5.53 -18.71
C ALA A 405 -36.72 5.93 -19.15
N PRO A 406 -37.08 5.79 -20.45
CA PRO A 406 -38.43 6.10 -20.91
C PRO A 406 -39.43 5.17 -20.23
N MET A 407 -40.51 5.72 -19.67
CA MET A 407 -41.53 4.89 -19.03
C MET A 407 -42.14 3.91 -20.03
N PRO A 408 -42.19 2.60 -19.71
CA PRO A 408 -42.93 1.64 -20.53
C PRO A 408 -44.41 2.00 -20.57
N ASN A 409 -45.06 1.77 -21.71
CA ASN A 409 -46.47 2.11 -21.87
C ASN A 409 -47.34 1.25 -20.95
N ILE A 410 -48.29 1.88 -20.25
CA ILE A 410 -49.17 1.22 -19.29
C ILE A 410 -50.02 0.13 -19.98
N ASP A 411 -50.41 0.36 -21.24
CA ASP A 411 -51.20 -0.60 -22.02
C ASP A 411 -50.45 -1.90 -22.36
N ASP A 412 -49.11 -1.90 -22.35
CA ASP A 412 -48.30 -3.10 -22.55
C ASP A 412 -48.16 -3.91 -21.24
N ILE A 413 -48.32 -3.26 -20.08
CA ILE A 413 -48.17 -3.85 -18.74
C ILE A 413 -49.51 -4.48 -18.27
N VAL A 414 -50.64 -3.83 -18.56
CA VAL A 414 -51.98 -4.27 -18.13
C VAL A 414 -52.27 -5.75 -18.48
N PRO A 415 -52.03 -6.24 -19.71
CA PRO A 415 -52.24 -7.65 -20.04
C PRO A 415 -51.37 -8.62 -19.22
N MET A 416 -50.14 -8.24 -18.89
CA MET A 416 -49.24 -9.09 -18.08
C MET A 416 -49.78 -9.26 -16.65
N ILE A 417 -50.26 -8.17 -16.05
CA ILE A 417 -50.88 -8.20 -14.71
C ILE A 417 -52.19 -8.99 -14.74
N GLN A 418 -53.05 -8.79 -15.74
CA GLN A 418 -54.30 -9.53 -15.88
C GLN A 418 -54.07 -11.05 -16.02
N ILE A 419 -53.05 -11.47 -16.78
CA ILE A 419 -52.66 -12.89 -16.91
C ILE A 419 -52.17 -13.46 -15.57
N ALA A 420 -51.31 -12.74 -14.83
CA ALA A 420 -50.83 -13.20 -13.53
C ALA A 420 -51.97 -13.33 -12.49
N ILE A 421 -52.92 -12.37 -12.47
CA ILE A 421 -54.14 -12.47 -11.64
C ILE A 421 -54.98 -13.70 -12.04
N GLN A 422 -55.13 -14.00 -13.33
CA GLN A 422 -55.84 -15.21 -13.80
C GLN A 422 -55.14 -16.52 -13.37
N HIS A 423 -53.81 -16.51 -13.20
CA HIS A 423 -53.06 -17.64 -12.63
C HIS A 423 -53.10 -17.70 -11.09
N GLY A 424 -53.69 -16.70 -10.43
CA GLY A 424 -53.86 -16.67 -8.97
C GLY A 424 -52.71 -15.98 -8.21
N ASP A 425 -51.80 -15.29 -8.91
CA ASP A 425 -50.70 -14.57 -8.26
C ASP A 425 -51.21 -13.43 -7.37
N GLN A 426 -50.59 -13.30 -6.21
CA GLN A 426 -50.87 -12.21 -5.28
C GLN A 426 -50.25 -10.89 -5.79
N GLU A 427 -50.95 -9.77 -5.60
CA GLU A 427 -50.53 -8.44 -6.07
C GLU A 427 -49.07 -8.09 -5.73
N MET A 428 -48.61 -8.33 -4.50
CA MET A 428 -47.20 -8.09 -4.13
C MET A 428 -46.20 -9.01 -4.86
N SER A 429 -46.61 -10.22 -5.26
CA SER A 429 -45.77 -11.13 -6.06
C SER A 429 -45.61 -10.60 -7.48
N ILE A 430 -46.71 -10.10 -8.07
CA ILE A 430 -46.74 -9.49 -9.40
C ILE A 430 -45.89 -8.21 -9.41
N VAL A 431 -46.13 -7.30 -8.45
CA VAL A 431 -45.35 -6.05 -8.30
C VAL A 431 -43.86 -6.36 -8.20
N LYS A 432 -43.46 -7.27 -7.30
CA LYS A 432 -42.05 -7.64 -7.10
C LYS A 432 -41.44 -8.26 -8.36
N SER A 433 -42.18 -9.10 -9.08
CA SER A 433 -41.70 -9.76 -10.29
C SER A 433 -41.48 -8.76 -11.44
N LEU A 434 -42.42 -7.82 -11.63
CA LEU A 434 -42.32 -6.78 -12.66
C LEU A 434 -41.25 -5.72 -12.32
N THR A 435 -41.05 -5.35 -11.05
CA THR A 435 -39.91 -4.50 -10.66
C THR A 435 -38.58 -5.20 -10.85
N ASN A 436 -38.51 -6.52 -10.58
CA ASN A 436 -37.30 -7.31 -10.81
C ASN A 436 -36.97 -7.49 -12.31
N SER A 437 -37.95 -7.38 -13.21
CA SER A 437 -37.73 -7.34 -14.67
C SER A 437 -37.40 -5.94 -15.21
N GLY A 438 -37.20 -4.95 -14.34
CA GLY A 438 -36.80 -3.59 -14.70
C GLY A 438 -37.96 -2.64 -15.04
N ILE A 439 -39.22 -3.05 -14.84
CA ILE A 439 -40.37 -2.14 -15.00
C ILE A 439 -40.42 -1.20 -13.78
N PRO A 440 -40.39 0.14 -13.96
CA PRO A 440 -40.44 1.07 -12.83
C PRO A 440 -41.69 0.85 -11.99
N LYS A 441 -41.55 0.72 -10.66
CA LYS A 441 -42.67 0.42 -9.76
C LYS A 441 -43.89 1.31 -10.00
N LYS A 442 -43.67 2.62 -10.20
CA LYS A 442 -44.71 3.61 -10.50
C LYS A 442 -45.55 3.29 -11.75
N ALA A 443 -44.98 2.64 -12.76
CA ALA A 443 -45.72 2.19 -13.95
C ALA A 443 -46.55 0.93 -13.66
N VAL A 444 -46.04 0.03 -12.81
CA VAL A 444 -46.79 -1.14 -12.31
C VAL A 444 -47.96 -0.72 -11.43
N ASP A 445 -47.72 0.20 -10.48
CA ASP A 445 -48.74 0.76 -9.59
C ASP A 445 -49.89 1.42 -10.41
N LEU A 446 -49.55 2.20 -11.45
CA LEU A 446 -50.53 2.79 -12.39
C LEU A 446 -51.28 1.77 -13.24
N ALA A 447 -50.63 0.67 -13.65
CA ALA A 447 -51.29 -0.42 -14.38
C ALA A 447 -52.29 -1.19 -13.48
N PHE A 448 -51.96 -1.41 -12.20
CA PHE A 448 -52.93 -1.91 -11.20
C PHE A 448 -54.08 -0.94 -10.96
N GLU A 449 -53.82 0.37 -10.93
CA GLU A 449 -54.87 1.38 -10.79
C GLU A 449 -55.83 1.38 -12.00
N LYS A 450 -55.29 1.27 -13.23
CA LYS A 450 -56.11 1.10 -14.44
C LYS A 450 -56.96 -0.17 -14.42
N ILE A 451 -56.39 -1.31 -14.03
CA ILE A 451 -57.12 -2.60 -13.91
C ILE A 451 -58.25 -2.55 -12.84
N ARG A 452 -58.19 -1.62 -11.89
CA ARG A 452 -59.26 -1.39 -10.89
C ARG A 452 -60.33 -0.41 -11.35
N GLN A 453 -60.17 0.22 -12.51
CA GLN A 453 -61.11 1.16 -13.13
C GLN A 453 -61.86 0.57 -14.33
N GLU A 454 -61.46 -0.62 -14.79
CA GLU A 454 -62.08 -1.44 -15.86
C GLU A 454 -62.99 -2.54 -15.29
#